data_AF-A0A136KZI3-F1
#
_entry.id   AF-A0A136KZI3-F1
#
_cell.length_a   1.000
_cell.length_b   1.000
_cell.length_c   1.000
_cell.angle_alpha   90.00
_cell.angle_beta   90.00
_cell.angle_gamma   90.00
#
_symmetry.space_group_name_H-M   'P 1'
#
loop_
_entity.id
_entity.type
_entity.pdbx_description
1 polymer ?
#
loop_
_entity_poly.entity_id
_entity_poly.type
_entity_poly.pdbx_seq_one_letter_code
_entity_poly.pdbx_strand_id
1 'polypeptide(L)'
;MPKLIPAAERLIRARKLIQNAREYPVPTTGLGKSDLSYIANVKDLLRQAKDMIKFISMTPSATAEMKAEVKKIYAEIEQADKEILSNNTI
;
A
#
# COMPACT_ATOMS: atom_id res chain seq x y z
N MET A 1 -24.97 0.06 12.17
CA MET A 1 -24.74 -0.12 10.72
C MET A 1 -23.28 0.17 10.42
N PRO A 2 -22.54 -0.70 9.71
CA PRO A 2 -21.17 -0.38 9.31
C PRO A 2 -21.22 0.80 8.33
N LYS A 3 -20.52 1.89 8.65
CA LYS A 3 -20.44 3.07 7.78
C LYS A 3 -19.83 2.65 6.45
N LEU A 4 -20.56 2.81 5.35
CA LEU A 4 -20.03 2.61 4.00
C LEU A 4 -18.89 3.61 3.81
N ILE A 5 -17.66 3.10 3.71
CA ILE A 5 -16.50 3.94 3.41
C ILE A 5 -16.66 4.43 1.97
N PRO A 6 -16.65 5.74 1.68
CA PRO A 6 -16.70 6.26 0.31
C PRO A 6 -15.44 5.90 -0.50
N ALA A 7 -15.53 5.91 -1.83
CA ALA A 7 -14.38 5.64 -2.71
C ALA A 7 -13.21 6.61 -2.45
N ALA A 8 -13.50 7.90 -2.27
CA ALA A 8 -12.48 8.90 -1.95
C ALA A 8 -11.75 8.60 -0.62
N GLU A 9 -12.49 8.15 0.40
CA GLU A 9 -11.90 7.78 1.69
C GLU A 9 -11.05 6.51 1.58
N ARG A 10 -11.44 5.56 0.72
CA ARG A 10 -10.61 4.38 0.40
C ARG A 10 -9.25 4.79 -0.22
N LEU A 11 -9.22 5.77 -1.12
CA LEU A 11 -7.97 6.27 -1.71
C LEU A 11 -7.05 6.87 -0.63
N ILE A 12 -7.61 7.68 0.28
CA ILE A 12 -6.85 8.28 1.39
C ILE A 12 -6.27 7.20 2.30
N ARG A 13 -7.08 6.19 2.65
CA ARG A 13 -6.63 5.07 3.49
C ARG A 13 -5.55 4.23 2.80
N ALA A 14 -5.65 4.00 1.49
CA ALA A 14 -4.63 3.28 0.73
C ALA A 14 -3.28 4.02 0.75
N ARG A 15 -3.28 5.34 0.53
CA ARG A 15 -2.07 6.17 0.66
C ARG A 15 -1.47 6.11 2.07
N LYS A 16 -2.32 6.14 3.10
CA LYS A 16 -1.88 6.00 4.49
C LYS A 16 -1.21 4.66 4.75
N LEU A 17 -1.72 3.56 4.19
CA LEU A 17 -1.09 2.24 4.31
C LEU A 17 0.28 2.18 3.63
N ILE A 18 0.45 2.83 2.48
CA ILE A 18 1.75 2.96 1.80
C ILE A 18 2.73 3.76 2.67
N GLN A 19 2.27 4.86 3.25
CA GLN A 19 3.11 5.66 4.15
C GLN A 19 3.52 4.86 5.39
N ASN A 20 2.60 4.11 6.00
CA ASN A 20 2.91 3.22 7.11
C ASN A 20 3.94 2.15 6.73
N ALA A 21 3.92 1.66 5.48
CA ALA A 21 4.93 0.70 5.00
C ALA A 21 6.31 1.36 4.91
N ARG A 22 6.40 2.62 4.48
CA ARG A 22 7.64 3.41 4.42
C ARG A 22 8.20 3.76 5.80
N GLU A 23 7.32 4.04 6.75
CA GLU A 23 7.65 4.35 8.13
C GLU A 23 7.79 3.10 9.01
N TYR A 24 7.57 1.91 8.44
CA TYR A 24 7.58 0.68 9.21
C TYR A 24 8.98 0.48 9.85
N PRO A 25 9.06 0.32 11.18
CA PRO A 25 10.33 0.33 11.88
C PRO A 25 11.18 -0.87 11.43
N VAL A 26 12.38 -0.58 10.93
CA VAL A 26 13.38 -1.61 10.64
C VAL A 26 13.84 -2.21 11.97
N PRO A 27 13.82 -3.53 12.15
CA PRO A 27 14.34 -4.18 13.34
C PRO A 27 15.78 -3.73 13.61
N THR A 28 16.04 -3.16 14.79
CA THR A 28 17.38 -2.71 15.20
C THR A 28 18.26 -3.86 15.70
N THR A 29 17.66 -5.04 15.88
CA THR A 29 18.31 -6.27 16.37
C THR A 29 18.00 -7.41 15.40
N GLY A 30 18.98 -8.28 15.12
CA GLY A 30 18.82 -9.41 14.19
C GLY A 30 19.20 -9.07 12.75
N LEU A 31 18.41 -9.56 11.77
CA LEU A 31 18.69 -9.44 10.33
C LEU A 31 18.31 -8.07 9.71
N GLY A 32 17.77 -7.14 10.50
CA GLY A 32 17.38 -5.80 10.05
C GLY A 32 16.37 -5.83 8.90
N LYS A 33 16.70 -5.19 7.77
CA LYS A 33 15.85 -5.18 6.56
C LYS A 33 15.69 -6.55 5.90
N SER A 34 16.55 -7.50 6.23
CA SER A 34 16.48 -8.89 5.75
C SER A 34 15.64 -9.78 6.66
N ASP A 35 15.07 -9.24 7.76
CA ASP A 35 14.18 -10.01 8.63
C ASP A 35 12.90 -10.39 7.90
N LEU A 36 12.59 -11.69 7.88
CA LEU A 36 11.40 -12.21 7.19
C LEU A 36 10.10 -11.61 7.74
N SER A 37 10.05 -11.33 9.04
CA SER A 37 8.90 -10.70 9.68
C SER A 37 8.77 -9.24 9.24
N TYR A 38 9.88 -8.50 9.15
CA TYR A 38 9.85 -7.14 8.60
C TYR A 38 9.33 -7.13 7.16
N ILE A 39 9.89 -7.98 6.29
CA ILE A 39 9.49 -8.10 4.89
C ILE A 39 8.01 -8.48 4.79
N ALA A 40 7.55 -9.45 5.60
CA ALA A 40 6.15 -9.88 5.61
C ALA A 40 5.20 -8.75 6.02
N ASN A 41 5.53 -7.96 7.05
CA ASN A 41 4.71 -6.84 7.51
C ASN A 41 4.63 -5.72 6.47
N VAL A 42 5.76 -5.33 5.86
CA VAL A 42 5.80 -4.33 4.78
C VAL A 42 4.94 -4.80 3.60
N LYS A 43 5.12 -6.05 3.14
CA LYS A 43 4.32 -6.62 2.05
C LYS A 43 2.84 -6.71 2.38
N ASP A 44 2.50 -7.00 3.64
CA ASP A 44 1.11 -7.03 4.07
C ASP A 44 0.45 -5.65 4.01
N LEU A 45 1.13 -4.60 4.48
CA LEU A 45 0.65 -3.21 4.38
C LEU A 45 0.40 -2.79 2.93
N LEU A 46 1.34 -3.09 2.03
CA LEU A 46 1.21 -2.82 0.60
C LEU A 46 0.08 -3.62 -0.04
N ARG A 47 -0.11 -4.88 0.36
CA ARG A 47 -1.23 -5.72 -0.07
C ARG A 47 -2.56 -5.15 0.39
N GLN A 48 -2.67 -4.71 1.65
CA GLN A 48 -3.88 -4.07 2.17
C GLN A 48 -4.21 -2.78 1.40
N ALA A 49 -3.20 -1.98 1.03
CA ALA A 49 -3.39 -0.78 0.22
C ALA A 49 -3.97 -1.12 -1.17
N LYS A 50 -3.43 -2.16 -1.82
CA LYS A 50 -3.92 -2.69 -3.10
C LYS A 50 -5.36 -3.19 -3.00
N ASP A 51 -5.66 -3.94 -1.95
CA ASP A 51 -7.00 -4.46 -1.70
C ASP A 51 -8.03 -3.35 -1.44
N MET A 52 -7.60 -2.22 -0.87
CA MET A 52 -8.48 -1.07 -0.65
C MET A 52 -8.93 -0.43 -1.98
N ILE A 53 -8.02 -0.32 -2.95
CA ILE A 53 -8.28 0.36 -4.23
C ILE A 53 -8.85 -0.55 -5.31
N LYS A 54 -8.60 -1.87 -5.26
CA LYS A 54 -9.12 -2.81 -6.29
C LYS A 54 -10.64 -2.80 -6.39
N PHE A 55 -11.33 -2.56 -5.27
CA PHE A 55 -12.80 -2.49 -5.25
C PHE A 55 -13.33 -1.22 -5.91
N ILE A 56 -12.54 -0.13 -5.94
CA ILE A 56 -12.96 1.12 -6.57
C ILE A 56 -13.15 0.91 -8.07
N SER A 57 -12.23 0.22 -8.74
CA SER A 57 -12.38 -0.09 -10.17
C SER A 57 -13.54 -1.04 -10.48
N MET A 58 -14.01 -1.80 -9.49
CA MET A 58 -15.16 -2.71 -9.62
C MET A 58 -16.50 -2.01 -9.31
N THR A 59 -16.48 -0.79 -8.79
CA THR A 59 -17.73 -0.03 -8.56
C THR A 59 -18.22 0.63 -9.85
N PRO A 60 -19.51 0.48 -10.21
CA PRO A 60 -20.07 1.08 -11.42
C PRO A 60 -20.08 2.62 -11.39
N SER A 61 -19.91 3.24 -10.22
CA SER A 61 -19.83 4.69 -10.03
C SER A 61 -18.42 5.27 -10.23
N ALA A 62 -17.42 4.46 -10.62
CA ALA A 62 -16.05 4.92 -10.76
C ALA A 62 -15.85 5.81 -12.01
N THR A 63 -15.61 7.10 -11.77
CA THR A 63 -15.27 8.07 -12.81
C THR A 63 -13.88 7.81 -13.41
N ALA A 64 -13.60 8.41 -14.57
CA ALA A 64 -12.28 8.32 -15.22
C ALA A 64 -11.15 8.85 -14.30
N GLU A 65 -11.42 9.93 -13.57
CA GLU A 65 -10.50 10.51 -12.58
C GLU A 65 -10.17 9.51 -11.46
N MET A 66 -11.18 8.82 -10.94
CA MET A 66 -11.00 7.82 -9.89
C MET A 66 -10.12 6.66 -10.37
N LYS A 67 -10.30 6.21 -11.61
CA LYS A 67 -9.45 5.17 -12.22
C LYS A 67 -8.00 5.64 -12.41
N ALA A 68 -7.80 6.91 -12.77
CA ALA A 68 -6.48 7.50 -12.87
C ALA A 68 -5.78 7.56 -11.49
N GLU A 69 -6.50 7.96 -10.44
CA GLU A 69 -5.98 7.96 -9.07
C GLU A 69 -5.64 6.55 -8.58
N VAL A 70 -6.49 5.56 -8.85
CA VAL A 70 -6.20 4.14 -8.55
C VAL A 70 -4.90 3.71 -9.24
N LYS A 71 -4.70 4.07 -10.51
CA LYS A 71 -3.48 3.74 -11.25
C LYS A 71 -2.23 4.40 -10.64
N LYS A 72 -2.33 5.65 -10.18
CA LYS A 72 -1.23 6.33 -9.46
C LYS A 72 -0.88 5.59 -8.17
N ILE A 73 -1.88 5.21 -7.37
CA ILE A 73 -1.64 4.48 -6.12
C ILE A 73 -1.00 3.10 -6.40
N TYR A 74 -1.39 2.41 -7.47
CA TYR A 74 -0.71 1.18 -7.88
C TYR A 74 0.78 1.41 -8.16
N ALA A 75 1.13 2.48 -8.88
CA ALA A 75 2.51 2.83 -9.13
C ALA A 75 3.26 3.22 -7.83
N GLU A 76 2.62 3.95 -6.91
CA GLU A 76 3.17 4.28 -5.60
C GLU A 76 3.46 3.02 -4.76
N ILE A 77 2.57 2.02 -4.80
CA ILE A 77 2.76 0.73 -4.11
C ILE A 77 3.99 0.00 -4.67
N GLU A 78 4.11 -0.10 -5.99
CA GLU A 78 5.27 -0.76 -6.62
C GLU A 78 6.57 -0.01 -6.35
N GLN A 79 6.52 1.31 -6.35
CA GLN A 79 7.67 2.14 -6.00
C GLN A 79 8.08 1.92 -4.54
N ALA A 80 7.12 1.92 -3.61
CA ALA A 80 7.39 1.66 -2.19
C ALA A 80 7.95 0.25 -1.96
N ASP A 81 7.40 -0.78 -2.62
CA ASP A 81 7.92 -2.16 -2.53
C ASP A 81 9.40 -2.22 -2.93
N LYS A 82 9.76 -1.57 -4.06
CA LYS A 82 11.14 -1.49 -4.53
C LYS A 82 12.03 -0.66 -3.60
N GLU A 83 11.60 0.52 -3.18
CA GLU A 83 12.37 1.40 -2.30
C GLU A 83 12.68 0.74 -0.95
N ILE A 84 11.71 0.02 -0.38
CA ILE A 84 11.81 -0.58 0.95
C ILE A 84 12.56 -1.92 0.89
N LEU A 85 12.26 -2.77 -0.10
CA LEU A 85 12.74 -4.16 -0.15
C LEU A 85 13.84 -4.41 -1.20
N SER A 86 13.94 -3.63 -2.28
CA SER A 86 15.00 -3.80 -3.29
C SER A 86 16.33 -3.12 -2.93
N ASN A 87 16.41 -2.37 -1.83
CA ASN A 87 17.67 -1.88 -1.26
C ASN A 87 18.54 -3.00 -0.62
N ASN A 88 18.39 -4.26 -1.07
CA ASN A 88 19.17 -5.41 -0.63
C ASN A 88 19.95 -6.08 -1.79
N THR A 89 20.02 -5.45 -2.96
CA THR A 89 20.98 -5.83 -3.99
C THR A 89 22.32 -5.17 -3.71
N ILE A 90 23.22 -6.00 -3.15
CA ILE A 90 24.68 -5.83 -3.10
C ILE A 90 25.21 -5.64 -4.53
#